data_AF-A0A962I7T6-F1
#
_entry.id   AF-A0A962I7T6-F1
#
_cell.length_a   1.000
_cell.length_b   1.000
_cell.length_c   1.000
_cell.angle_alpha   90.00
_cell.angle_beta   90.00
_cell.angle_gamma   90.00
#
_symmetry.space_group_name_H-M   'P 1'
#
loop_
_entity.id
_entity.type
_entity.pdbx_description
1 polymer ?
#
loop_
_entity_poly.entity_id
_entity_poly.type
_entity_poly.pdbx_seq_one_letter_code
_entity_poly.pdbx_strand_id
1 'polypeptide(L)'
;MPRLLKSETDQRLVVSQRALTTAFGMLSVPKSVGYEPSSTDGAIEMGLIGIAADLAISACLYEILGTSGIVRKDNGFYLTASEALDSFRSTLNSKIPRLSVLTHGVSDAASHLKKLETACSNFSVIFTARASALHGGAGVSTDVAFVAGKTVSDFLLALAESTKWKPYLKQIPVIPSLPKEKTLIAQELAALLATEDKSKTGAWLTGIYLVLPELTKSEPDWLKSLQRVQISPRAQDISILIKSLQQAQSGDLFKVGKGANATAAKIVDKSSYPDALPIYTEGMKKKFDKMSDAWSGYVGNANGELEKGILSLPPIESVYRFAAIGIDGIGLPEEETSEGLSAHSLWPFVASALDYGGTKGPCFFLLRSLKSGEVGQLIKQLESAKIHSNKLNKSLNEYKPLFRAVADNMPVVGSLALAKALAASTIVRDERRDELSDKLSARAKSATGKNKTTYEALLAEAQKADSLGTPLESVRSGAIDMDADKFPVLRLLIDAANDKGDLAALGVILADKSLAAVSTNARKAILEIDYSFFGPQIST
;
A
#
# COMPACT_ATOMS: atom_id res chain seq x y z
N MET A 1 -21.89 5.69 -16.13
CA MET A 1 -20.96 6.53 -15.35
C MET A 1 -19.65 5.77 -15.26
N PRO A 2 -18.52 6.39 -15.62
CA PRO A 2 -17.21 5.74 -15.49
C PRO A 2 -16.97 5.38 -14.03
N ARG A 3 -16.33 4.23 -13.81
CA ARG A 3 -15.97 3.76 -12.48
C ARG A 3 -14.66 4.41 -12.09
N LEU A 4 -14.68 5.28 -11.10
CA LEU A 4 -13.52 6.07 -10.69
C LEU A 4 -12.72 5.44 -9.54
N LEU A 5 -13.34 4.66 -8.65
CA LEU A 5 -12.65 3.90 -7.60
C LEU A 5 -13.07 2.43 -7.62
N LYS A 6 -12.34 1.58 -6.89
CA LYS A 6 -12.74 0.19 -6.71
C LYS A 6 -14.01 0.05 -5.87
N SER A 7 -14.77 -1.02 -6.08
CA SER A 7 -16.05 -1.23 -5.38
C SER A 7 -15.84 -1.35 -3.87
N GLU A 8 -14.80 -2.08 -3.49
CA GLU A 8 -14.36 -2.24 -2.11
C GLU A 8 -13.81 -0.94 -1.49
N THR A 9 -13.21 -0.05 -2.29
CA THR A 9 -12.82 1.31 -1.86
C THR A 9 -14.07 2.14 -1.56
N ASP A 10 -15.03 2.18 -2.49
CA ASP A 10 -16.30 2.90 -2.34
C ASP A 10 -17.08 2.43 -1.10
N GLN A 11 -17.24 1.12 -0.93
CA GLN A 11 -17.91 0.55 0.24
C GLN A 11 -17.28 1.04 1.56
N ARG A 12 -15.94 1.04 1.65
CA ARG A 12 -15.23 1.52 2.84
C ARG A 12 -15.45 3.02 3.08
N LEU A 13 -15.44 3.84 2.02
CA LEU A 13 -15.70 5.28 2.12
C LEU A 13 -17.15 5.58 2.52
N VAL A 14 -18.12 4.83 2.02
CA VAL A 14 -19.54 4.96 2.40
C VAL A 14 -19.72 4.64 3.88
N VAL A 15 -19.14 3.53 4.35
CA VAL A 15 -19.22 3.15 5.76
C VAL A 15 -18.45 4.14 6.64
N SER A 16 -17.29 4.62 6.20
CA SER A 16 -16.50 5.64 6.89
C SER A 16 -17.31 6.93 7.13
N GLN A 17 -17.93 7.47 6.07
CA GLN A 17 -18.78 8.66 6.16
C GLN A 17 -19.99 8.42 7.07
N ARG A 18 -20.67 7.28 6.94
CA ARG A 18 -21.83 6.94 7.79
C ARG A 18 -21.47 6.78 9.26
N ALA A 19 -20.35 6.15 9.56
CA ALA A 19 -19.86 6.01 10.94
C ALA A 19 -19.59 7.40 11.54
N LEU A 20 -18.95 8.29 10.77
CA LEU A 20 -18.66 9.65 11.21
C LEU A 20 -19.94 10.49 11.39
N THR A 21 -20.89 10.41 10.44
CA THR A 21 -22.20 11.08 10.56
C THR A 21 -22.97 10.59 11.79
N THR A 22 -22.96 9.28 12.04
CA THR A 22 -23.64 8.68 13.20
C THR A 22 -23.02 9.18 14.50
N ALA A 23 -21.69 9.20 14.58
CA ALA A 23 -20.97 9.75 15.73
C ALA A 23 -21.38 11.21 16.02
N PHE A 24 -21.38 12.07 15.00
CA PHE A 24 -21.79 13.48 15.18
C PHE A 24 -23.26 13.65 15.54
N GLY A 25 -24.14 12.80 14.99
CA GLY A 25 -25.55 12.76 15.38
C GLY A 25 -25.72 12.48 16.86
N MET A 26 -24.97 11.50 17.40
CA MET A 26 -24.97 11.16 18.82
C MET A 26 -24.38 12.26 19.70
N LEU A 27 -23.25 12.85 19.29
CA LEU A 27 -22.62 13.96 20.01
C LEU A 27 -23.51 15.20 20.09
N SER A 28 -24.47 15.33 19.18
CA SER A 28 -25.39 16.46 19.09
C SER A 28 -26.72 16.23 19.82
N VAL A 29 -26.92 15.06 20.47
CA VAL A 29 -28.11 14.78 21.27
C VAL A 29 -28.06 15.61 22.57
N PRO A 30 -29.09 16.42 22.87
CA PRO A 30 -29.15 17.17 24.13
C PRO A 30 -29.13 16.23 25.33
N LYS A 31 -28.33 16.58 26.34
CA LYS A 31 -28.28 15.85 27.61
C LYS A 31 -29.42 16.31 28.53
N SER A 32 -29.87 15.42 29.42
CA SER A 32 -30.91 15.74 30.41
C SER A 32 -30.44 16.84 31.37
N VAL A 33 -31.38 17.64 31.89
CA VAL A 33 -31.07 18.77 32.80
C VAL A 33 -30.28 18.35 34.05
N GLY A 34 -30.49 17.13 34.56
CA GLY A 34 -29.75 16.56 35.70
C GLY A 34 -28.60 15.62 35.31
N TYR A 35 -28.05 15.77 34.11
CA TYR A 35 -26.99 14.88 33.63
C TYR A 35 -25.68 15.07 34.39
N GLU A 36 -25.10 13.97 34.86
CA GLU A 36 -23.76 13.93 35.44
C GLU A 36 -22.78 13.25 34.47
N PRO A 37 -21.61 13.85 34.18
CA PRO A 37 -20.60 13.24 33.31
C PRO A 37 -20.06 11.91 33.87
N SER A 38 -19.96 10.91 33.00
CA SER A 38 -19.45 9.57 33.27
C SER A 38 -18.17 9.28 32.47
N SER A 39 -17.32 8.38 32.97
CA SER A 39 -16.16 7.87 32.23
C SER A 39 -16.54 7.07 30.97
N THR A 40 -17.81 6.69 30.84
CA THR A 40 -18.35 6.00 29.66
C THR A 40 -18.84 6.95 28.58
N ASP A 41 -18.91 8.25 28.86
CA ASP A 41 -19.39 9.26 27.92
C ASP A 41 -18.51 9.31 26.67
N GLY A 42 -19.12 9.44 25.50
CA GLY A 42 -18.37 9.55 24.25
C GLY A 42 -17.73 8.23 23.80
N ALA A 43 -17.90 7.11 24.51
CA ALA A 43 -17.28 5.83 24.16
C ALA A 43 -17.81 5.31 22.81
N ILE A 44 -19.13 5.34 22.59
CA ILE A 44 -19.72 4.87 21.33
C ILE A 44 -19.26 5.76 20.17
N GLU A 45 -19.27 7.07 20.39
CA GLU A 45 -18.89 8.08 19.42
C GLU A 45 -17.41 7.97 19.05
N MET A 46 -16.51 7.78 20.02
CA MET A 46 -15.09 7.52 19.76
C MET A 46 -14.87 6.19 19.05
N GLY A 47 -15.64 5.16 19.36
CA GLY A 47 -15.63 3.90 18.64
C GLY A 47 -15.94 4.10 17.15
N LEU A 48 -17.01 4.83 16.84
CA LEU A 48 -17.44 5.15 15.48
C LEU A 48 -16.46 6.07 14.74
N ILE A 49 -15.91 7.10 15.41
CA ILE A 49 -14.89 7.98 14.84
C ILE A 49 -13.63 7.18 14.45
N GLY A 50 -13.20 6.26 15.32
CA GLY A 50 -12.06 5.40 15.03
C GLY A 50 -12.31 4.42 13.88
N ILE A 51 -13.52 3.87 13.78
CA ILE A 51 -13.93 3.05 12.62
C ILE A 51 -13.90 3.87 11.34
N ALA A 52 -14.39 5.12 11.38
CA ALA A 52 -14.37 6.00 10.22
C ALA A 52 -12.94 6.27 9.72
N ALA A 53 -12.01 6.56 10.63
CA ALA A 53 -10.59 6.78 10.33
C ALA A 53 -9.92 5.53 9.71
N ASP A 54 -10.14 4.36 10.31
CA ASP A 54 -9.56 3.08 9.88
C ASP A 54 -10.03 2.69 8.46
N LEU A 55 -11.34 2.80 8.21
CA LEU A 55 -11.92 2.51 6.90
C LEU A 55 -11.46 3.51 5.83
N ALA A 56 -11.27 4.78 6.16
CA ALA A 56 -10.78 5.79 5.22
C ALA A 56 -9.35 5.48 4.77
N ILE A 57 -8.45 5.13 5.71
CA ILE A 57 -7.08 4.72 5.39
C ILE A 57 -7.07 3.42 4.60
N SER A 58 -7.85 2.43 5.03
CA SER A 58 -7.97 1.14 4.35
C SER A 58 -8.48 1.28 2.91
N ALA A 59 -9.38 2.23 2.65
CA ALA A 59 -9.84 2.56 1.31
C ALA A 59 -8.68 3.06 0.42
N CYS A 60 -7.88 4.00 0.93
CA CYS A 60 -6.68 4.48 0.23
C CYS A 60 -5.69 3.34 -0.08
N LEU A 61 -5.39 2.50 0.91
CA LEU A 61 -4.48 1.37 0.75
C LEU A 61 -4.97 0.37 -0.29
N TYR A 62 -6.26 0.02 -0.25
CA TYR A 62 -6.85 -0.93 -1.19
C TYR A 62 -6.87 -0.39 -2.62
N GLU A 63 -7.16 0.90 -2.79
CA GLU A 63 -7.15 1.54 -4.11
C GLU A 63 -5.74 1.49 -4.74
N ILE A 64 -4.72 1.84 -3.94
CA ILE A 64 -3.34 1.97 -4.41
C ILE A 64 -2.67 0.61 -4.57
N LEU A 65 -2.79 -0.28 -3.57
CA LEU A 65 -2.03 -1.52 -3.48
C LEU A 65 -2.86 -2.79 -3.72
N GLY A 66 -4.20 -2.68 -3.78
CA GLY A 66 -5.10 -3.82 -3.83
C GLY A 66 -5.20 -4.56 -2.50
N THR A 67 -5.63 -5.84 -2.55
CA THR A 67 -5.83 -6.68 -1.37
C THR A 67 -4.59 -6.80 -0.50
N SER A 68 -3.39 -6.83 -1.10
CA SER A 68 -2.12 -6.89 -0.36
C SER A 68 -1.83 -5.65 0.49
N GLY A 69 -2.54 -4.53 0.26
CA GLY A 69 -2.39 -3.32 1.06
C GLY A 69 -3.12 -3.37 2.40
N ILE A 70 -4.07 -4.30 2.57
CA ILE A 70 -4.98 -4.33 3.73
C ILE A 70 -5.06 -5.70 4.42
N VAL A 71 -4.42 -6.72 3.85
CA VAL A 71 -4.35 -8.08 4.39
C VAL A 71 -2.89 -8.42 4.72
N ARG A 72 -2.65 -8.94 5.91
CA ARG A 72 -1.36 -9.49 6.30
C ARG A 72 -1.05 -10.74 5.47
N LYS A 73 0.18 -10.79 4.98
CA LYS A 73 0.62 -11.83 4.06
C LYS A 73 0.78 -13.21 4.72
N ASP A 74 1.15 -13.23 6.00
CA ASP A 74 1.50 -14.45 6.75
C ASP A 74 0.27 -15.30 7.11
N ASN A 75 -0.83 -14.65 7.48
CA ASN A 75 -2.01 -15.32 8.04
C ASN A 75 -3.33 -15.00 7.31
N GLY A 76 -3.32 -14.08 6.34
CA GLY A 76 -4.51 -13.70 5.59
C GLY A 76 -5.53 -12.87 6.38
N PHE A 77 -5.21 -12.43 7.60
CA PHE A 77 -6.06 -11.53 8.37
C PHE A 77 -5.88 -10.07 7.93
N TYR A 78 -6.91 -9.25 8.12
CA TYR A 78 -6.80 -7.81 7.90
C TYR A 78 -5.73 -7.17 8.79
N LEU A 79 -5.08 -6.13 8.28
CA LEU A 79 -4.21 -5.28 9.08
C LEU A 79 -5.00 -4.69 10.26
N THR A 80 -4.35 -4.59 11.41
CA THR A 80 -4.85 -3.75 12.51
C THR A 80 -4.83 -2.28 12.09
N ALA A 81 -5.62 -1.44 12.75
CA ALA A 81 -5.69 -0.01 12.41
C ALA A 81 -4.30 0.68 12.48
N SER A 82 -3.46 0.32 13.45
CA SER A 82 -2.08 0.83 13.54
C SER A 82 -1.22 0.38 12.36
N GLU A 83 -1.25 -0.90 12.01
CA GLU A 83 -0.50 -1.43 10.86
C GLU A 83 -0.98 -0.80 9.54
N ALA A 84 -2.29 -0.57 9.40
CA ALA A 84 -2.84 0.13 8.25
C ALA A 84 -2.35 1.59 8.19
N LEU A 85 -2.29 2.30 9.30
CA LEU A 85 -1.73 3.67 9.34
C LEU A 85 -0.25 3.70 8.97
N ASP A 86 0.55 2.78 9.50
CA ASP A 86 1.98 2.69 9.18
C ASP A 86 2.20 2.32 7.71
N SER A 87 1.43 1.36 7.20
CA SER A 87 1.42 0.98 5.79
C SER A 87 1.03 2.16 4.90
N PHE A 88 0.04 2.97 5.30
CA PHE A 88 -0.38 4.14 4.54
C PHE A 88 0.68 5.22 4.53
N ARG A 89 1.30 5.55 5.66
CA ARG A 89 2.42 6.49 5.75
C ARG A 89 3.62 6.03 4.91
N SER A 90 3.94 4.74 4.94
CA SER A 90 4.96 4.15 4.07
C SER A 90 4.58 4.28 2.58
N THR A 91 3.32 4.02 2.25
CA THR A 91 2.78 4.13 0.89
C THR A 91 2.89 5.55 0.35
N LEU A 92 2.53 6.57 1.12
CA LEU A 92 2.68 7.98 0.71
C LEU A 92 4.13 8.35 0.33
N ASN A 93 5.11 7.63 0.90
CA ASN A 93 6.53 7.82 0.65
C ASN A 93 7.12 6.87 -0.43
N SER A 94 6.35 5.92 -0.97
CA SER A 94 6.83 4.85 -1.86
C SER A 94 7.18 5.28 -3.30
N LYS A 95 6.91 6.52 -3.68
CA LYS A 95 7.21 7.12 -5.02
C LYS A 95 6.84 6.22 -6.20
N ILE A 96 5.72 5.50 -6.11
CA ILE A 96 5.17 4.69 -7.20
C ILE A 96 4.21 5.52 -8.07
N PRO A 97 4.11 5.25 -9.39
CA PRO A 97 3.17 5.96 -10.27
C PRO A 97 1.72 5.94 -9.78
N ARG A 98 1.28 4.84 -9.16
CA ARG A 98 -0.09 4.65 -8.69
C ARG A 98 -0.51 5.59 -7.55
N LEU A 99 0.43 6.25 -6.88
CA LEU A 99 0.12 7.31 -5.91
C LEU A 99 -0.64 8.49 -6.54
N SER A 100 -0.51 8.67 -7.85
CA SER A 100 -1.25 9.70 -8.60
C SER A 100 -2.78 9.59 -8.45
N VAL A 101 -3.30 8.41 -8.07
CA VAL A 101 -4.72 8.23 -7.76
C VAL A 101 -5.20 9.15 -6.64
N LEU A 102 -4.33 9.50 -5.68
CA LEU A 102 -4.64 10.40 -4.57
C LEU A 102 -4.52 11.88 -4.96
N THR A 103 -3.83 12.19 -6.05
CA THR A 103 -3.51 13.58 -6.44
C THR A 103 -4.16 13.96 -7.77
N HIS A 104 -5.02 13.10 -8.33
CA HIS A 104 -5.61 13.32 -9.63
C HIS A 104 -6.48 14.59 -9.62
N GLY A 105 -6.24 15.49 -10.57
CA GLY A 105 -6.92 16.80 -10.65
C GLY A 105 -6.42 17.86 -9.65
N VAL A 106 -5.37 17.58 -8.88
CA VAL A 106 -4.75 18.55 -7.95
C VAL A 106 -3.53 19.21 -8.59
N SER A 107 -3.36 20.52 -8.38
CA SER A 107 -2.28 21.31 -9.00
C SER A 107 -0.90 21.02 -8.43
N ASP A 108 -0.78 20.82 -7.12
CA ASP A 108 0.48 20.48 -6.44
C ASP A 108 0.35 19.13 -5.72
N ALA A 109 0.77 18.07 -6.40
CA ALA A 109 0.71 16.70 -5.89
C ALA A 109 1.56 16.50 -4.62
N ALA A 110 2.73 17.13 -4.52
CA ALA A 110 3.64 16.94 -3.40
C ALA A 110 3.08 17.58 -2.12
N SER A 111 2.59 18.82 -2.23
CA SER A 111 1.90 19.50 -1.13
C SER A 111 0.63 18.75 -0.71
N HIS A 112 -0.11 18.21 -1.67
CA HIS A 112 -1.31 17.43 -1.40
C HIS A 112 -1.03 16.14 -0.61
N LEU A 113 -0.01 15.35 -1.01
CA LEU A 113 0.38 14.15 -0.25
C LEU A 113 0.84 14.48 1.17
N LYS A 114 1.58 15.59 1.35
CA LYS A 114 1.97 16.08 2.68
C LYS A 114 0.77 16.52 3.51
N LYS A 115 -0.26 17.10 2.87
CA LYS A 115 -1.53 17.46 3.52
C LYS A 115 -2.27 16.22 4.01
N LEU A 116 -2.33 15.14 3.22
CA LEU A 116 -2.90 13.86 3.63
C LEU A 116 -2.13 13.24 4.80
N GLU A 117 -0.79 13.24 4.74
CA GLU A 117 0.08 12.77 5.83
C GLU A 117 -0.19 13.54 7.13
N THR A 118 -0.27 14.87 7.03
CA THR A 118 -0.54 15.76 8.17
C THR A 118 -1.95 15.52 8.73
N ALA A 119 -2.95 15.34 7.87
CA ALA A 119 -4.34 15.13 8.30
C ALA A 119 -4.54 13.79 9.05
N CYS A 120 -3.70 12.77 8.80
CA CYS A 120 -3.72 11.51 9.55
C CYS A 120 -2.70 11.42 10.70
N SER A 121 -2.03 12.52 11.08
CA SER A 121 -0.99 12.52 12.12
C SER A 121 -1.50 11.96 13.46
N ASN A 122 -2.70 12.37 13.87
CA ASN A 122 -3.31 12.02 15.15
C ASN A 122 -4.11 10.69 15.12
N PHE A 123 -4.13 9.97 14.00
CA PHE A 123 -4.94 8.74 13.88
C PHE A 123 -4.46 7.63 14.83
N SER A 124 -3.17 7.57 15.17
CA SER A 124 -2.65 6.61 16.15
C SER A 124 -3.28 6.80 17.55
N VAL A 125 -3.53 8.05 17.95
CA VAL A 125 -4.22 8.39 19.19
C VAL A 125 -5.71 8.06 19.08
N ILE A 126 -6.34 8.36 17.94
CA ILE A 126 -7.74 8.00 17.67
C ILE A 126 -7.93 6.48 17.77
N PHE A 127 -7.01 5.67 17.22
CA PHE A 127 -7.10 4.21 17.29
C PHE A 127 -6.89 3.67 18.70
N THR A 128 -6.00 4.28 19.48
CA THR A 128 -5.82 3.97 20.90
C THR A 128 -7.09 4.28 21.71
N ALA A 129 -7.69 5.45 21.46
CA ALA A 129 -8.95 5.84 22.11
C ALA A 129 -10.12 4.94 21.67
N ARG A 130 -10.20 4.58 20.39
CA ARG A 130 -11.17 3.61 19.85
C ARG A 130 -11.07 2.26 20.56
N ALA A 131 -9.86 1.72 20.70
CA ALA A 131 -9.65 0.44 21.37
C ALA A 131 -10.11 0.50 22.83
N SER A 132 -9.80 1.59 23.54
CA SER A 132 -10.23 1.81 24.93
C SER A 132 -11.75 1.92 25.04
N ALA A 133 -12.38 2.61 24.09
CA ALA A 133 -13.82 2.78 24.05
C ALA A 133 -14.59 1.49 23.73
N LEU A 134 -14.15 0.74 22.70
CA LEU A 134 -14.83 -0.49 22.27
C LEU A 134 -14.60 -1.67 23.23
N HIS A 135 -13.42 -1.79 23.82
CA HIS A 135 -13.07 -2.92 24.67
C HIS A 135 -13.22 -2.63 26.16
N GLY A 136 -12.90 -1.40 26.58
CA GLY A 136 -12.95 -0.98 27.99
C GLY A 136 -14.19 -0.18 28.36
N GLY A 137 -15.03 0.23 27.40
CA GLY A 137 -16.18 1.11 27.65
C GLY A 137 -15.78 2.51 28.11
N ALA A 138 -14.50 2.88 28.01
CA ALA A 138 -13.97 4.15 28.47
C ALA A 138 -13.96 5.16 27.32
N GLY A 139 -14.67 6.27 27.49
CA GLY A 139 -14.81 7.30 26.49
C GLY A 139 -14.08 8.60 26.82
N VAL A 140 -14.44 9.66 26.12
CA VAL A 140 -13.87 11.00 26.28
C VAL A 140 -14.99 12.03 26.32
N SER A 141 -14.71 13.22 26.86
CA SER A 141 -15.67 14.31 26.86
C SER A 141 -16.17 14.63 25.45
N THR A 142 -17.41 15.11 25.34
CA THR A 142 -18.06 15.49 24.08
C THR A 142 -17.19 16.41 23.21
N ASP A 143 -16.54 17.42 23.79
CA ASP A 143 -15.68 18.36 23.05
C ASP A 143 -14.45 17.66 22.42
N VAL A 144 -13.80 16.76 23.16
CA VAL A 144 -12.68 15.96 22.68
C VAL A 144 -13.12 15.03 21.53
N ALA A 145 -14.29 14.39 21.67
CA ALA A 145 -14.84 13.55 20.61
C ALA A 145 -15.16 14.36 19.35
N PHE A 146 -15.70 15.58 19.48
CA PHE A 146 -15.90 16.50 18.35
C PHE A 146 -14.58 16.85 17.65
N VAL A 147 -13.52 17.13 18.41
CA VAL A 147 -12.20 17.43 17.83
C VAL A 147 -11.64 16.22 17.08
N ALA A 148 -11.72 15.02 17.67
CA ALA A 148 -11.27 13.78 17.03
C ALA A 148 -12.04 13.50 15.73
N GLY A 149 -13.38 13.63 15.76
CA GLY A 149 -14.23 13.48 14.57
C GLY A 149 -13.89 14.51 13.49
N LYS A 150 -13.60 15.76 13.89
CA LYS A 150 -13.17 16.81 12.96
C LYS A 150 -11.87 16.45 12.25
N THR A 151 -10.89 15.89 12.95
CA THR A 151 -9.65 15.43 12.32
C THR A 151 -9.91 14.38 11.23
N VAL A 152 -10.84 13.44 11.45
CA VAL A 152 -11.23 12.45 10.42
C VAL A 152 -11.96 13.11 9.25
N SER A 153 -12.85 14.07 9.52
CA SER A 153 -13.53 14.84 8.47
C SER A 153 -12.55 15.67 7.64
N ASP A 154 -11.57 16.31 8.27
CA ASP A 154 -10.55 17.11 7.59
C ASP A 154 -9.69 16.23 6.67
N PHE A 155 -9.39 14.99 7.07
CA PHE A 155 -8.74 14.00 6.21
C PHE A 155 -9.61 13.62 5.00
N LEU A 156 -10.90 13.33 5.20
CA LEU A 156 -11.83 13.03 4.11
C LEU A 156 -11.99 14.24 3.15
N LEU A 157 -12.03 15.46 3.68
CA LEU A 157 -12.10 16.68 2.87
C LEU A 157 -10.81 16.89 2.07
N ALA A 158 -9.65 16.63 2.66
CA ALA A 158 -8.39 16.64 1.93
C ALA A 158 -8.44 15.61 0.79
N LEU A 159 -8.85 14.37 1.06
CA LEU A 159 -8.99 13.34 0.03
C LEU A 159 -9.93 13.76 -1.11
N ALA A 160 -11.01 14.48 -0.81
CA ALA A 160 -11.99 14.99 -1.77
C ALA A 160 -11.48 16.13 -2.67
N GLU A 161 -10.28 16.68 -2.45
CA GLU A 161 -9.66 17.61 -3.41
C GLU A 161 -9.26 16.91 -4.71
N SER A 162 -8.96 15.61 -4.64
CA SER A 162 -8.76 14.82 -5.84
C SER A 162 -10.09 14.59 -6.56
N THR A 163 -10.12 14.88 -7.85
CA THR A 163 -11.31 14.71 -8.70
C THR A 163 -11.75 13.24 -8.83
N LYS A 164 -10.84 12.29 -8.56
CA LYS A 164 -11.14 10.86 -8.57
C LYS A 164 -11.89 10.41 -7.30
N TRP A 165 -11.60 11.03 -6.16
CA TRP A 165 -12.20 10.71 -4.86
C TRP A 165 -13.44 11.53 -4.54
N LYS A 166 -13.47 12.80 -4.97
CA LYS A 166 -14.58 13.74 -4.76
C LYS A 166 -15.98 13.16 -5.01
N PRO A 167 -16.24 12.36 -6.06
CA PRO A 167 -17.58 11.83 -6.33
C PRO A 167 -18.10 10.85 -5.28
N TYR A 168 -17.21 10.21 -4.51
CA TYR A 168 -17.52 9.24 -3.46
C TYR A 168 -17.58 9.85 -2.06
N LEU A 169 -17.16 11.11 -1.93
CA LEU A 169 -17.01 11.83 -0.67
C LEU A 169 -18.06 12.95 -0.51
N LYS A 170 -19.27 12.70 -1.02
CA LYS A 170 -20.39 13.68 -1.01
C LYS A 170 -21.14 13.75 0.32
N GLN A 171 -20.97 12.75 1.18
CA GLN A 171 -21.71 12.60 2.44
C GLN A 171 -20.83 12.88 3.65
N ILE A 172 -19.67 13.54 3.46
CA ILE A 172 -18.86 14.02 4.58
C ILE A 172 -19.75 14.95 5.42
N PRO A 173 -19.94 14.66 6.72
CA PRO A 173 -20.80 15.49 7.57
C PRO A 173 -20.23 16.90 7.68
N VAL A 174 -21.09 17.91 7.55
CA VAL A 174 -20.74 19.30 7.85
C VAL A 174 -20.65 19.42 9.37
N ILE A 175 -19.45 19.71 9.87
CA ILE A 175 -19.23 19.86 11.31
C ILE A 175 -19.51 21.32 11.67
N PRO A 176 -20.40 21.60 12.65
CA PRO A 176 -20.54 22.95 13.18
C PRO A 176 -19.20 23.44 13.76
N SER A 177 -19.02 24.76 13.87
CA SER A 177 -17.84 25.33 14.55
C SER A 177 -17.62 24.61 15.88
N LEU A 178 -16.36 24.27 16.19
CA LEU A 178 -16.03 23.55 17.42
C LEU A 178 -16.77 24.21 18.59
N PRO A 179 -17.46 23.43 19.46
CA PRO A 179 -18.17 24.00 20.60
C PRO A 179 -17.27 24.87 21.48
N LYS A 180 -15.96 24.59 21.43
CA LYS A 180 -14.91 25.21 22.22
C LYS A 180 -13.57 25.22 21.49
N GLU A 181 -12.74 26.23 21.73
CA GLU A 181 -11.39 26.29 21.16
C GLU A 181 -10.48 25.18 21.72
N LYS A 182 -9.64 24.59 20.86
CA LYS A 182 -8.73 23.48 21.22
C LYS A 182 -7.81 23.83 22.39
N THR A 183 -7.30 25.05 22.42
CA THR A 183 -6.44 25.59 23.47
C THR A 183 -7.16 25.61 24.82
N LEU A 184 -8.42 26.03 24.85
CA LEU A 184 -9.23 26.07 26.05
C LEU A 184 -9.58 24.66 26.56
N ILE A 185 -9.92 23.72 25.66
CA ILE A 185 -10.14 22.31 26.02
C ILE A 185 -8.86 21.70 26.63
N ALA A 186 -7.70 21.95 26.02
CA ALA A 186 -6.43 21.44 26.53
C ALA A 186 -6.07 22.03 27.91
N GLN A 187 -6.33 23.32 28.13
CA GLN A 187 -6.14 23.98 29.43
C GLN A 187 -7.03 23.41 30.52
N GLU A 188 -8.30 23.12 30.22
CA GLU A 188 -9.22 22.51 31.18
C GLU A 188 -8.82 21.08 31.53
N LEU A 189 -8.44 20.27 30.55
CA LEU A 189 -7.93 18.92 30.80
C LEU A 189 -6.62 18.95 31.61
N ALA A 190 -5.75 19.94 31.36
CA ALA A 190 -4.54 20.14 32.15
C ALA A 190 -4.83 20.58 33.59
N ALA A 191 -5.85 21.42 33.80
CA ALA A 191 -6.31 21.80 35.14
C ALA A 191 -6.90 20.60 35.90
N LEU A 192 -7.64 19.72 35.21
CA LEU A 192 -8.16 18.48 35.80
C LEU A 192 -7.03 17.53 36.22
N LEU A 193 -5.93 17.46 35.46
CA LEU A 193 -4.74 16.68 35.84
C LEU A 193 -4.09 17.15 37.15
N ALA A 194 -4.29 18.41 37.56
CA ALA A 194 -3.79 18.93 38.82
C ALA A 194 -4.63 18.49 40.05
N THR A 195 -5.77 17.83 39.83
CA THR A 195 -6.62 17.28 40.90
C THR A 195 -6.14 15.90 41.36
N GLU A 196 -6.42 15.50 42.61
CA GLU A 196 -5.92 14.24 43.19
C GLU A 196 -6.64 12.96 42.69
N ASP A 197 -7.60 13.07 41.75
CA ASP A 197 -8.33 11.91 41.24
C ASP A 197 -7.51 11.09 40.21
N LYS A 198 -6.75 10.14 40.76
CA LYS A 198 -5.91 9.21 39.98
C LYS A 198 -6.69 8.26 39.09
N SER A 199 -8.01 8.10 39.28
CA SER A 199 -8.83 7.17 38.51
C SER A 199 -9.16 7.69 37.10
N LYS A 200 -9.14 9.02 36.90
CA LYS A 200 -9.50 9.69 35.64
C LYS A 200 -8.31 10.27 34.88
N THR A 201 -7.11 10.23 35.46
CA THR A 201 -5.87 10.75 34.88
C THR A 201 -5.60 10.24 33.46
N GLY A 202 -5.91 8.97 33.19
CA GLY A 202 -5.70 8.40 31.87
C GLY A 202 -6.61 8.99 30.79
N ALA A 203 -7.89 9.15 31.08
CA ALA A 203 -8.86 9.76 30.17
C ALA A 203 -8.49 11.22 29.85
N TRP A 204 -8.05 11.98 30.86
CA TRP A 204 -7.62 13.36 30.65
C TRP A 204 -6.36 13.47 29.80
N LEU A 205 -5.35 12.62 30.04
CA LEU A 205 -4.16 12.56 29.20
C LEU A 205 -4.52 12.23 27.75
N THR A 206 -5.32 11.19 27.51
CA THR A 206 -5.78 10.86 26.15
C THR A 206 -6.53 12.03 25.49
N GLY A 207 -7.37 12.74 26.25
CA GLY A 207 -8.05 13.93 25.75
C GLY A 207 -7.08 15.03 25.30
N ILE A 208 -6.02 15.29 26.06
CA ILE A 208 -5.00 16.28 25.68
C ILE A 208 -4.30 15.85 24.39
N TYR A 209 -3.88 14.58 24.29
CA TYR A 209 -3.24 14.05 23.08
C TYR A 209 -4.14 14.05 21.85
N LEU A 210 -5.47 13.92 22.02
CA LEU A 210 -6.43 14.01 20.91
C LEU A 210 -6.64 15.46 20.43
N VAL A 211 -6.50 16.45 21.32
CA VAL A 211 -6.78 17.85 21.03
C VAL A 211 -5.55 18.60 20.50
N LEU A 212 -4.33 18.16 20.87
CA LEU A 212 -3.09 18.78 20.42
C LEU A 212 -2.81 18.49 18.93
N PRO A 213 -2.41 19.51 18.15
CA PRO A 213 -2.29 19.40 16.70
C PRO A 213 -1.02 18.70 16.20
N GLU A 214 0.07 18.66 16.99
CA GLU A 214 1.34 18.07 16.58
C GLU A 214 1.92 17.18 17.69
N LEU A 215 1.96 15.88 17.41
CA LEU A 215 2.70 14.90 18.17
C LEU A 215 3.94 14.53 17.34
N THR A 216 5.10 14.43 17.99
CA THR A 216 6.39 14.25 17.31
C THR A 216 6.38 13.04 16.35
N LYS A 217 7.11 13.19 15.23
CA LYS A 217 7.04 12.30 14.03
C LYS A 217 7.45 10.84 14.25
N SER A 218 8.11 10.50 15.35
CA SER A 218 8.45 9.11 15.71
C SER A 218 7.46 8.65 16.75
N GLU A 219 6.94 7.42 16.69
CA GLU A 219 6.17 6.81 17.79
C GLU A 219 7.05 6.74 19.05
N PRO A 220 6.92 7.65 20.05
CA PRO A 220 7.77 7.60 21.22
C PRO A 220 7.15 6.63 22.22
N ASP A 221 7.91 6.27 23.26
CA ASP A 221 7.46 5.46 24.39
C ASP A 221 6.14 5.96 25.02
N TRP A 222 5.75 7.21 24.76
CA TRP A 222 4.49 7.79 25.21
C TRP A 222 3.25 7.10 24.62
N LEU A 223 3.22 6.59 23.39
CA LEU A 223 2.00 5.94 22.86
C LEU A 223 1.74 4.61 23.57
N LYS A 224 2.80 3.82 23.79
CA LYS A 224 2.74 2.60 24.62
C LYS A 224 2.35 2.94 26.06
N SER A 225 2.87 4.05 26.59
CA SER A 225 2.50 4.54 27.93
C SER A 225 1.03 4.99 27.98
N LEU A 226 0.50 5.60 26.91
CA LEU A 226 -0.89 6.03 26.80
C LEU A 226 -1.83 4.83 26.80
N GLN A 227 -1.52 3.79 26.01
CA GLN A 227 -2.25 2.52 26.01
C GLN A 227 -2.26 1.86 27.39
N ARG A 228 -1.10 1.81 28.07
CA ARG A 228 -1.02 1.25 29.43
C ARG A 228 -1.81 2.07 30.45
N VAL A 229 -1.76 3.39 30.37
CA VAL A 229 -2.45 4.29 31.31
C VAL A 229 -3.96 4.22 31.19
N GLN A 230 -4.49 3.92 30.01
CA GLN A 230 -5.92 3.67 29.81
C GLN A 230 -6.43 2.38 30.49
N ILE A 231 -5.55 1.39 30.67
CA ILE A 231 -5.89 0.08 31.25
C ILE A 231 -5.58 0.05 32.75
N SER A 232 -4.38 0.51 33.13
CA SER A 232 -3.89 0.54 34.50
C SER A 232 -2.84 1.65 34.65
N PRO A 233 -3.21 2.84 35.17
CA PRO A 233 -2.31 3.97 35.32
C PRO A 233 -1.13 3.64 36.26
N ARG A 234 0.11 3.75 35.75
CA ARG A 234 1.33 3.69 36.58
C ARG A 234 1.96 5.06 36.67
N ALA A 235 2.51 5.40 37.84
CA ALA A 235 3.14 6.70 38.07
C ALA A 235 4.27 7.02 37.05
N GLN A 236 5.01 5.99 36.64
CA GLN A 236 6.06 6.12 35.62
C GLN A 236 5.50 6.42 34.23
N ASP A 237 4.39 5.79 33.83
CA ASP A 237 3.76 6.01 32.52
C ASP A 237 3.12 7.40 32.44
N ILE A 238 2.49 7.86 33.54
CA ILE A 238 1.98 9.23 33.66
C ILE A 238 3.13 10.24 33.57
N SER A 239 4.27 9.96 34.22
CA SER A 239 5.45 10.83 34.13
C SER A 239 6.01 10.90 32.71
N ILE A 240 6.03 9.78 31.97
CA ILE A 240 6.45 9.75 30.56
C ILE A 240 5.51 10.61 29.71
N LEU A 241 4.20 10.47 29.88
CA LEU A 241 3.19 11.26 29.15
C LEU A 241 3.32 12.76 29.44
N ILE A 242 3.44 13.16 30.72
CA ILE A 242 3.63 14.56 31.10
C ILE A 242 4.94 15.12 30.51
N LYS A 243 6.03 14.36 30.56
CA LYS A 243 7.32 14.76 29.96
C LYS A 243 7.22 14.90 28.44
N SER A 244 6.51 14.01 27.77
CA SER A 244 6.29 14.11 26.33
C SER A 244 5.40 15.29 25.95
N LEU A 245 4.38 15.63 26.76
CA LEU A 245 3.60 16.87 26.59
C LEU A 245 4.47 18.12 26.77
N GLN A 246 5.38 18.11 27.76
CA GLN A 246 6.33 19.21 27.98
C GLN A 246 7.36 19.35 26.84
N GLN A 247 7.57 18.30 26.05
CA GLN A 247 8.47 18.30 24.88
C GLN A 247 7.76 18.60 23.55
N ALA A 248 6.43 18.61 23.51
CA ALA A 248 5.66 19.07 22.36
C ALA A 248 5.70 20.61 22.30
N GLN A 249 6.03 21.18 21.14
CA GLN A 249 6.44 22.60 21.04
C GLN A 249 5.42 23.62 21.56
N SER A 250 5.84 24.43 22.54
CA SER A 250 5.82 25.90 22.50
C SER A 250 6.81 26.47 23.54
N GLY A 251 7.89 27.13 23.08
CA GLY A 251 8.68 28.13 23.83
C GLY A 251 9.72 27.64 24.88
N ASP A 252 10.85 28.36 24.95
CA ASP A 252 12.10 28.09 25.71
C ASP A 252 11.99 27.81 27.23
N LEU A 253 12.90 26.97 27.77
CA LEU A 253 13.92 27.30 28.80
C LEU A 253 14.64 26.05 29.40
N PHE A 254 15.97 26.17 29.47
CA PHE A 254 17.08 25.47 30.16
C PHE A 254 16.94 24.15 30.98
N LYS A 255 17.72 23.16 30.51
CA LYS A 255 18.89 22.41 31.08
C LYS A 255 19.11 22.27 32.62
N VAL A 256 19.19 21.02 33.10
CA VAL A 256 20.18 20.39 34.03
C VAL A 256 19.83 18.88 34.14
N GLY A 257 20.68 17.85 34.24
CA GLY A 257 22.12 17.62 34.29
C GLY A 257 22.39 16.24 34.95
N LYS A 258 23.25 15.39 34.33
CA LYS A 258 23.97 14.16 34.82
C LYS A 258 23.15 13.01 35.45
N GLY A 259 23.40 11.72 35.24
CA GLY A 259 24.44 10.94 34.55
C GLY A 259 24.32 9.51 35.08
N ALA A 260 24.43 8.48 34.23
CA ALA A 260 24.39 7.08 34.64
C ALA A 260 25.61 6.33 34.08
N ASN A 261 26.37 5.70 34.98
CA ASN A 261 27.38 4.69 34.63
C ASN A 261 26.67 3.37 34.34
N ALA A 262 27.08 2.68 33.28
CA ALA A 262 26.76 1.27 33.05
C ALA A 262 28.04 0.50 32.73
N THR A 263 28.20 -0.62 33.42
CA THR A 263 29.32 -1.56 33.31
C THR A 263 29.14 -2.49 32.11
N ALA A 264 30.26 -2.83 31.44
CA ALA A 264 30.32 -3.70 30.28
C ALA A 264 30.12 -5.19 30.60
N ALA A 265 29.53 -5.93 29.67
CA ALA A 265 29.57 -7.39 29.62
C ALA A 265 30.17 -7.87 28.28
N LYS A 266 30.83 -9.01 28.36
CA LYS A 266 31.96 -9.51 27.56
C LYS A 266 31.59 -10.05 26.18
N ILE A 267 32.55 -9.89 25.27
CA ILE A 267 32.72 -10.61 24.00
C ILE A 267 32.93 -12.10 24.28
N VAL A 268 32.23 -12.97 23.52
CA VAL A 268 32.58 -14.38 23.35
C VAL A 268 33.13 -14.57 21.94
N ASP A 269 34.21 -15.33 21.89
CA ASP A 269 35.22 -15.42 20.86
C ASP A 269 34.79 -16.19 19.60
N LYS A 270 35.47 -15.86 18.50
CA LYS A 270 35.21 -16.15 17.08
C LYS A 270 36.04 -17.35 16.60
N SER A 271 36.13 -18.42 17.40
CA SER A 271 37.22 -19.41 17.28
C SER A 271 36.81 -20.88 17.10
N SER A 272 35.68 -21.20 16.46
CA SER A 272 35.29 -22.62 16.24
C SER A 272 34.88 -23.01 14.80
N TYR A 273 35.60 -22.49 13.79
CA TYR A 273 35.70 -22.96 12.39
C TYR A 273 34.81 -22.28 11.32
N PRO A 274 35.37 -21.28 10.61
CA PRO A 274 34.76 -20.48 9.54
C PRO A 274 34.90 -20.96 8.07
N ASP A 275 35.40 -22.17 7.77
CA ASP A 275 35.73 -22.54 6.36
C ASP A 275 35.10 -23.86 5.85
N ALA A 276 34.07 -24.40 6.49
CA ALA A 276 33.31 -25.51 5.90
C ALA A 276 32.19 -24.98 5.00
N LEU A 277 32.40 -24.99 3.69
CA LEU A 277 31.33 -24.79 2.71
C LEU A 277 30.30 -25.92 2.84
N PRO A 278 29.02 -25.64 3.13
CA PRO A 278 27.97 -26.62 2.94
C PRO A 278 27.78 -26.79 1.43
N ILE A 279 28.32 -27.88 0.87
CA ILE A 279 27.91 -28.32 -0.46
C ILE A 279 26.48 -28.85 -0.29
N TYR A 280 25.49 -28.06 -0.71
CA TYR A 280 24.11 -28.52 -0.87
C TYR A 280 24.08 -29.65 -1.92
N THR A 281 24.09 -30.91 -1.48
CA THR A 281 23.99 -32.11 -2.33
C THR A 281 22.61 -32.76 -2.33
N GLU A 282 21.53 -31.99 -2.12
CA GLU A 282 20.14 -32.48 -2.35
C GLU A 282 19.47 -31.94 -3.62
N GLY A 283 20.21 -31.28 -4.52
CA GLY A 283 19.65 -30.70 -5.75
C GLY A 283 19.58 -31.61 -6.98
N MET A 284 20.17 -32.82 -6.97
CA MET A 284 20.46 -33.52 -8.24
C MET A 284 19.49 -34.62 -8.69
N LYS A 285 18.39 -34.92 -7.98
CA LYS A 285 17.44 -35.97 -8.45
C LYS A 285 15.96 -35.72 -8.09
N LYS A 286 15.46 -34.51 -8.29
CA LYS A 286 14.01 -34.26 -8.25
C LYS A 286 13.61 -33.44 -9.47
N LYS A 287 12.47 -33.78 -10.09
CA LYS A 287 11.80 -32.82 -10.96
C LYS A 287 11.52 -31.57 -10.11
N PHE A 288 11.74 -30.38 -10.67
CA PHE A 288 11.46 -29.12 -9.97
C PHE A 288 9.94 -28.98 -9.79
N ASP A 289 9.40 -29.60 -8.74
CA ASP A 289 7.97 -29.64 -8.48
C ASP A 289 7.48 -28.35 -7.77
N LYS A 290 8.38 -27.63 -7.08
CA LYS A 290 8.08 -26.34 -6.41
C LYS A 290 8.68 -25.15 -7.16
N MET A 291 8.03 -23.99 -7.03
CA MET A 291 8.48 -22.74 -7.68
C MET A 291 9.81 -22.23 -7.11
N SER A 292 10.03 -22.40 -5.80
CA SER A 292 11.30 -22.09 -5.14
C SER A 292 12.46 -22.94 -5.67
N ASP A 293 12.24 -24.23 -5.93
CA ASP A 293 13.27 -25.10 -6.49
C ASP A 293 13.64 -24.66 -7.92
N ALA A 294 12.62 -24.28 -8.73
CA ALA A 294 12.84 -23.74 -10.06
C ALA A 294 13.61 -22.41 -10.03
N TRP A 295 13.25 -21.51 -9.10
CA TRP A 295 13.96 -20.25 -8.87
C TRP A 295 15.44 -20.50 -8.57
N SER A 296 15.75 -21.33 -7.57
CA SER A 296 17.11 -21.66 -7.18
C SER A 296 17.89 -22.34 -8.31
N GLY A 297 17.24 -23.22 -9.07
CA GLY A 297 17.84 -23.85 -10.25
C GLY A 297 18.26 -22.84 -11.33
N TYR A 298 17.41 -21.85 -11.61
CA TYR A 298 17.74 -20.79 -12.57
C TYR A 298 18.88 -19.90 -12.06
N VAL A 299 18.86 -19.54 -10.78
CA VAL A 299 19.94 -18.75 -10.14
C VAL A 299 21.26 -19.51 -10.22
N GLY A 300 21.28 -20.79 -9.86
CA GLY A 300 22.50 -21.61 -9.90
C GLY A 300 23.08 -21.74 -11.31
N ASN A 301 22.23 -22.04 -12.30
CA ASN A 301 22.67 -22.18 -13.69
C ASN A 301 23.19 -20.87 -14.29
N ALA A 302 22.48 -19.77 -14.09
CA ALA A 302 22.88 -18.48 -14.64
C ALA A 302 24.21 -18.00 -14.08
N ASN A 303 24.42 -18.14 -12.76
CA ASN A 303 25.67 -17.75 -12.12
C ASN A 303 26.83 -18.67 -12.48
N GLY A 304 26.62 -20.00 -12.50
CA GLY A 304 27.68 -20.97 -12.77
C GLY A 304 28.19 -20.99 -14.23
N GLU A 305 27.35 -20.58 -15.19
CA GLU A 305 27.71 -20.54 -16.60
C GLU A 305 28.22 -19.18 -17.06
N LEU A 306 27.92 -18.10 -16.33
CA LEU A 306 28.35 -16.75 -16.69
C LEU A 306 29.88 -16.61 -16.67
N GLU A 307 30.57 -17.22 -15.70
CA GLU A 307 32.04 -17.23 -15.64
C GLU A 307 32.68 -17.98 -16.83
N LYS A 308 31.94 -18.90 -17.45
CA LYS A 308 32.35 -19.61 -18.67
C LYS A 308 31.98 -18.84 -19.94
N GLY A 309 31.44 -17.62 -19.81
CA GLY A 309 31.01 -16.78 -20.92
C GLY A 309 29.69 -17.22 -21.56
N ILE A 310 28.92 -18.09 -20.90
CA ILE A 310 27.64 -18.60 -21.39
C ILE A 310 26.50 -17.92 -20.65
N LEU A 311 25.61 -17.27 -21.40
CA LEU A 311 24.46 -16.55 -20.86
C LEU A 311 23.26 -17.50 -20.70
N SER A 312 23.22 -18.25 -19.59
CA SER A 312 22.15 -19.21 -19.27
C SER A 312 21.00 -18.55 -18.50
N LEU A 313 20.17 -17.79 -19.20
CA LEU A 313 19.05 -17.07 -18.59
C LEU A 313 17.80 -17.95 -18.39
N PRO A 314 17.02 -17.73 -17.31
CA PRO A 314 15.69 -18.33 -17.17
C PRO A 314 14.79 -18.04 -18.39
N PRO A 315 13.87 -18.97 -18.73
CA PRO A 315 12.81 -18.69 -19.70
C PRO A 315 11.99 -17.47 -19.29
N ILE A 316 11.61 -16.64 -20.26
CA ILE A 316 10.80 -15.45 -20.00
C ILE A 316 9.42 -15.82 -19.42
N GLU A 317 8.89 -16.98 -19.76
CA GLU A 317 7.65 -17.54 -19.22
C GLU A 317 7.71 -17.69 -17.71
N SER A 318 8.88 -18.05 -17.17
CA SER A 318 9.10 -18.12 -15.72
C SER A 318 9.03 -16.75 -15.08
N VAL A 319 9.56 -15.70 -15.73
CA VAL A 319 9.47 -14.32 -15.24
C VAL A 319 8.01 -13.84 -15.20
N TYR A 320 7.21 -14.14 -16.23
CA TYR A 320 5.77 -13.84 -16.22
C TYR A 320 5.03 -14.59 -15.12
N ARG A 321 5.38 -15.86 -14.89
CA ARG A 321 4.80 -16.66 -13.79
C ARG A 321 5.13 -16.05 -12.43
N PHE A 322 6.37 -15.65 -12.20
CA PHE A 322 6.78 -14.99 -10.95
C PHE A 322 6.12 -13.63 -10.75
N ALA A 323 5.96 -12.84 -11.81
CA ALA A 323 5.23 -11.58 -11.74
C ALA A 323 3.75 -11.78 -11.37
N ALA A 324 3.12 -12.85 -11.88
CA ALA A 324 1.72 -13.17 -11.61
C ALA A 324 1.45 -13.60 -10.16
N ILE A 325 2.39 -14.31 -9.54
CA ILE A 325 2.26 -14.78 -8.15
C ILE A 325 2.89 -13.83 -7.12
N GLY A 326 3.81 -12.96 -7.55
CA GLY A 326 4.64 -12.11 -6.67
C GLY A 326 5.76 -12.88 -5.97
N ILE A 327 6.77 -12.16 -5.45
CA ILE A 327 7.92 -12.78 -4.77
C ILE A 327 7.49 -13.64 -3.58
N ASP A 328 6.51 -13.17 -2.81
CA ASP A 328 5.99 -13.90 -1.65
C ASP A 328 5.38 -15.26 -2.06
N GLY A 329 4.76 -15.33 -3.25
CA GLY A 329 4.13 -16.54 -3.78
C GLY A 329 5.11 -17.60 -4.29
N ILE A 330 6.40 -17.28 -4.38
CA ILE A 330 7.45 -18.22 -4.86
C ILE A 330 7.76 -19.28 -3.78
N GLY A 331 7.58 -18.93 -2.50
CA GLY A 331 7.94 -19.79 -1.37
C GLY A 331 9.44 -19.79 -1.06
N LEU A 332 10.08 -18.61 -1.19
CA LEU A 332 11.47 -18.40 -0.74
C LEU A 332 11.55 -18.30 0.80
N PRO A 333 12.71 -18.55 1.40
CA PRO A 333 12.89 -18.43 2.86
C PRO A 333 12.48 -17.04 3.39
N GLU A 334 11.90 -16.99 4.58
CA GLU A 334 11.39 -15.75 5.19
C GLU A 334 12.54 -14.78 5.52
N GLU A 335 13.72 -15.31 5.90
CA GLU A 335 14.90 -14.47 6.13
C GLU A 335 15.36 -13.76 4.84
N GLU A 336 15.27 -14.43 3.68
CA GLU A 336 15.66 -13.84 2.39
C GLU A 336 14.65 -12.80 1.89
N THR A 337 13.36 -13.01 2.15
CA THR A 337 12.30 -12.11 1.68
C THR A 337 12.13 -10.89 2.58
N SER A 338 12.38 -11.01 3.89
CA SER A 338 12.27 -9.91 4.85
C SER A 338 13.42 -8.90 4.76
N GLU A 339 14.66 -9.35 4.54
CA GLU A 339 15.81 -8.46 4.32
C GLU A 339 15.91 -7.91 2.89
N GLY A 340 15.15 -8.52 1.97
CA GLY A 340 15.26 -8.32 0.54
C GLY A 340 16.23 -9.31 -0.12
N LEU A 341 15.92 -9.64 -1.36
CA LEU A 341 16.65 -10.61 -2.17
C LEU A 341 17.97 -10.03 -2.66
N SER A 342 19.01 -10.86 -2.68
CA SER A 342 20.33 -10.44 -3.15
C SER A 342 20.36 -10.17 -4.65
N ALA A 343 21.27 -9.30 -5.09
CA ALA A 343 21.59 -9.08 -6.49
C ALA A 343 21.88 -10.39 -7.23
N HIS A 344 22.65 -11.28 -6.58
CA HIS A 344 23.01 -12.61 -7.08
C HIS A 344 21.78 -13.48 -7.41
N SER A 345 20.72 -13.37 -6.61
CA SER A 345 19.47 -14.08 -6.85
C SER A 345 18.58 -13.41 -7.91
N LEU A 346 18.66 -12.09 -8.07
CA LEU A 346 17.71 -11.33 -8.89
C LEU A 346 18.18 -11.07 -10.32
N TRP A 347 19.49 -10.90 -10.54
CA TRP A 347 20.01 -10.52 -11.86
C TRP A 347 19.60 -11.47 -12.99
N PRO A 348 19.47 -12.80 -12.82
CA PRO A 348 19.12 -13.68 -13.95
C PRO A 348 17.71 -13.37 -14.47
N PHE A 349 16.77 -13.07 -13.58
CA PHE A 349 15.40 -12.75 -13.94
C PHE A 349 15.27 -11.35 -14.54
N VAL A 350 15.99 -10.37 -14.00
CA VAL A 350 16.07 -9.02 -14.58
C VAL A 350 16.69 -9.06 -15.98
N ALA A 351 17.78 -9.81 -16.16
CA ALA A 351 18.40 -10.02 -17.46
C ALA A 351 17.44 -10.69 -18.44
N SER A 352 16.71 -11.73 -18.01
CA SER A 352 15.70 -12.42 -18.83
C SER A 352 14.59 -11.46 -19.31
N ALA A 353 14.09 -10.60 -18.42
CA ALA A 353 13.08 -9.60 -18.76
C ALA A 353 13.56 -8.62 -19.83
N LEU A 354 14.85 -8.23 -19.77
CA LEU A 354 15.46 -7.29 -20.71
C LEU A 354 15.95 -7.94 -22.01
N ASP A 355 16.31 -9.23 -21.99
CA ASP A 355 16.86 -9.97 -23.14
C ASP A 355 15.78 -10.47 -24.14
N TYR A 356 14.54 -9.99 -23.98
CA TYR A 356 13.44 -10.41 -24.83
C TYR A 356 13.30 -9.56 -26.12
N GLY A 357 12.97 -10.22 -27.24
CA GLY A 357 12.73 -9.57 -28.53
C GLY A 357 11.31 -9.00 -28.63
N GLY A 358 11.16 -7.68 -28.64
CA GLY A 358 9.86 -7.00 -28.63
C GLY A 358 9.59 -6.33 -27.28
N THR A 359 8.37 -6.50 -26.75
CA THR A 359 7.98 -5.97 -25.44
C THR A 359 8.78 -6.62 -24.32
N LYS A 360 9.44 -5.81 -23.50
CA LYS A 360 10.24 -6.28 -22.36
C LYS A 360 9.36 -6.91 -21.28
N GLY A 361 9.94 -7.85 -20.54
CA GLY A 361 9.28 -8.50 -19.41
C GLY A 361 9.12 -7.57 -18.20
N PRO A 362 8.28 -7.94 -17.23
CA PRO A 362 8.21 -7.24 -15.95
C PRO A 362 9.54 -7.40 -15.21
N CYS A 363 10.02 -6.32 -14.62
CA CYS A 363 11.28 -6.30 -13.88
C CYS A 363 11.25 -5.40 -12.64
N PHE A 364 10.32 -4.45 -12.54
CA PHE A 364 10.28 -3.52 -11.42
C PHE A 364 9.87 -4.21 -10.12
N PHE A 365 8.99 -5.21 -10.15
CA PHE A 365 8.67 -6.03 -8.97
C PHE A 365 9.90 -6.75 -8.40
N LEU A 366 10.84 -7.19 -9.25
CA LEU A 366 12.11 -7.79 -8.84
C LEU A 366 12.99 -6.74 -8.16
N LEU A 367 13.09 -5.55 -8.75
CA LEU A 367 13.88 -4.44 -8.22
C LEU A 367 13.36 -3.94 -6.86
N ARG A 368 12.03 -3.91 -6.65
CA ARG A 368 11.43 -3.56 -5.36
C ARG A 368 11.66 -4.61 -4.27
N SER A 369 12.07 -5.80 -4.66
CA SER A 369 12.42 -6.90 -3.75
C SER A 369 13.93 -7.00 -3.53
N LEU A 370 14.73 -6.12 -4.12
CA LEU A 370 16.17 -6.08 -3.97
C LEU A 370 16.57 -5.58 -2.58
N LYS A 371 17.55 -6.24 -1.96
CA LYS A 371 18.16 -5.81 -0.71
C LYS A 371 18.72 -4.38 -0.82
N SER A 372 18.48 -3.58 0.22
CA SER A 372 18.94 -2.19 0.26
C SER A 372 20.45 -2.09 0.07
N GLY A 373 20.89 -1.18 -0.81
CA GLY A 373 22.31 -0.98 -1.13
C GLY A 373 22.90 -1.93 -2.19
N GLU A 374 22.18 -2.96 -2.64
CA GLU A 374 22.71 -3.94 -3.61
C GLU A 374 22.51 -3.57 -5.09
N VAL A 375 21.88 -2.43 -5.39
CA VAL A 375 21.66 -1.98 -6.78
C VAL A 375 22.95 -1.86 -7.59
N GLY A 376 24.07 -1.49 -6.94
CA GLY A 376 25.38 -1.45 -7.57
C GLY A 376 25.87 -2.84 -8.00
N GLN A 377 25.64 -3.86 -7.16
CA GLN A 377 26.01 -5.23 -7.46
C GLN A 377 25.13 -5.83 -8.56
N LEU A 378 23.82 -5.57 -8.50
CA LEU A 378 22.87 -5.97 -9.54
C LEU A 378 23.27 -5.39 -10.90
N ILE A 379 23.53 -4.09 -10.96
CA ILE A 379 24.00 -3.43 -12.18
C ILE A 379 25.31 -4.06 -12.67
N LYS A 380 26.27 -4.33 -11.77
CA LYS A 380 27.54 -4.97 -12.16
C LYS A 380 27.31 -6.34 -12.80
N GLN A 381 26.44 -7.18 -12.24
CA GLN A 381 26.11 -8.49 -12.81
C GLN A 381 25.42 -8.37 -14.18
N LEU A 382 24.50 -7.42 -14.33
CA LEU A 382 23.86 -7.13 -15.61
C LEU A 382 24.86 -6.61 -16.67
N GLU A 383 25.82 -5.79 -16.25
CA GLU A 383 26.90 -5.29 -17.13
C GLU A 383 27.84 -6.42 -17.59
N SER A 384 28.13 -7.39 -16.73
CA SER A 384 28.85 -8.61 -17.12
C SER A 384 28.02 -9.45 -18.11
N ALA A 385 26.73 -9.65 -17.83
CA ALA A 385 25.84 -10.44 -18.68
C ALA A 385 25.61 -9.81 -20.07
N LYS A 386 25.55 -8.48 -20.16
CA LYS A 386 25.21 -7.79 -21.43
C LYS A 386 26.23 -8.02 -22.54
N ILE A 387 27.49 -8.33 -22.21
CA ILE A 387 28.55 -8.61 -23.19
C ILE A 387 28.15 -9.80 -24.08
N HIS A 388 27.34 -10.71 -23.54
CA HIS A 388 26.90 -11.93 -24.20
C HIS A 388 25.53 -11.78 -24.92
N SER A 389 24.88 -10.61 -24.85
CA SER A 389 23.66 -10.34 -25.63
C SER A 389 23.51 -8.86 -26.05
N ASN A 390 23.44 -8.66 -27.37
CA ASN A 390 23.14 -7.35 -27.96
C ASN A 390 21.76 -6.80 -27.57
N LYS A 391 20.76 -7.66 -27.34
CA LYS A 391 19.41 -7.22 -26.94
C LYS A 391 19.44 -6.70 -25.50
N LEU A 392 20.09 -7.43 -24.61
CA LEU A 392 20.31 -7.04 -23.22
C LEU A 392 21.10 -5.73 -23.16
N ASN A 393 22.20 -5.61 -23.91
CA ASN A 393 23.04 -4.41 -23.96
C ASN A 393 22.24 -3.15 -24.34
N LYS A 394 21.45 -3.20 -25.42
CA LYS A 394 20.60 -2.07 -25.83
C LYS A 394 19.60 -1.67 -24.74
N SER A 395 18.91 -2.66 -24.18
CA SER A 395 17.83 -2.42 -23.20
C SER A 395 18.37 -1.92 -21.86
N LEU A 396 19.48 -2.47 -21.39
CA LEU A 396 20.04 -2.13 -20.09
C LEU A 396 20.43 -0.66 -19.99
N ASN A 397 20.94 -0.06 -21.06
CA ASN A 397 21.32 1.35 -21.07
C ASN A 397 20.12 2.28 -20.80
N GLU A 398 18.93 1.92 -21.29
CA GLU A 398 17.70 2.67 -21.08
C GLU A 398 17.11 2.43 -19.67
N TYR A 399 17.21 1.20 -19.16
CA TYR A 399 16.60 0.80 -17.87
C TYR A 399 17.46 1.14 -16.64
N LYS A 400 18.79 1.25 -16.79
CA LYS A 400 19.72 1.49 -15.68
C LYS A 400 19.38 2.72 -14.81
N PRO A 401 18.99 3.89 -15.37
CA PRO A 401 18.55 5.02 -14.57
C PRO A 401 17.27 4.73 -13.78
N LEU A 402 16.33 3.95 -14.34
CA LEU A 402 15.09 3.59 -13.67
C LEU A 402 15.36 2.62 -12.52
N PHE A 403 16.26 1.66 -12.70
CA PHE A 403 16.64 0.71 -11.63
C PHE A 403 17.24 1.41 -10.41
N ARG A 404 18.09 2.41 -10.64
CA ARG A 404 18.62 3.25 -9.54
C ARG A 404 17.51 4.02 -8.85
N ALA A 405 16.64 4.69 -9.62
CA ALA A 405 15.51 5.43 -9.06
C ALA A 405 14.59 4.53 -8.21
N VAL A 406 14.31 3.30 -8.65
CA VAL A 406 13.49 2.33 -7.89
C VAL A 406 14.19 1.89 -6.61
N ALA A 407 15.47 1.51 -6.69
CA ALA A 407 16.22 1.03 -5.53
C ALA A 407 16.45 2.13 -4.47
N ASP A 408 16.66 3.37 -4.92
CA ASP A 408 16.86 4.52 -4.04
C ASP A 408 15.54 5.17 -3.59
N ASN A 409 14.39 4.63 -4.03
CA ASN A 409 13.05 5.16 -3.77
C ASN A 409 12.89 6.65 -4.16
N MET A 410 13.45 7.01 -5.31
CA MET A 410 13.49 8.37 -5.84
C MET A 410 12.69 8.48 -7.15
N PRO A 411 12.12 9.66 -7.45
CA PRO A 411 11.54 9.90 -8.76
C PRO A 411 12.64 9.93 -9.84
N VAL A 412 12.28 9.57 -11.07
CA VAL A 412 13.16 9.67 -12.23
C VAL A 412 12.95 10.99 -12.95
N VAL A 413 14.03 11.55 -13.50
CA VAL A 413 13.99 12.82 -14.24
C VAL A 413 13.04 12.71 -15.43
N GLY A 414 12.14 13.70 -15.53
CA GLY A 414 11.14 13.80 -16.58
C GLY A 414 11.69 13.61 -17.99
N SER A 415 12.90 14.06 -18.32
CA SER A 415 13.49 13.98 -19.66
C SER A 415 13.77 12.57 -20.19
N LEU A 416 13.72 11.53 -19.34
CA LEU A 416 14.04 10.18 -19.77
C LEU A 416 12.92 9.55 -20.61
N ALA A 417 13.19 9.32 -21.90
CA ALA A 417 12.19 8.91 -22.89
C ALA A 417 11.43 7.62 -22.51
N LEU A 418 12.15 6.59 -22.02
CA LEU A 418 11.53 5.32 -21.60
C LEU A 418 10.56 5.53 -20.42
N ALA A 419 10.96 6.31 -19.42
CA ALA A 419 10.11 6.60 -18.27
C ALA A 419 8.84 7.33 -18.72
N LYS A 420 8.97 8.39 -19.53
CA LYS A 420 7.81 9.11 -20.11
C LYS A 420 6.87 8.17 -20.86
N ALA A 421 7.41 7.29 -21.70
CA ALA A 421 6.63 6.36 -22.50
C ALA A 421 5.84 5.38 -21.61
N LEU A 422 6.49 4.81 -20.57
CA LEU A 422 5.82 3.89 -19.64
C LEU A 422 4.74 4.60 -18.84
N ALA A 423 5.00 5.80 -18.30
CA ALA A 423 4.00 6.57 -17.56
C ALA A 423 2.82 6.98 -18.43
N ALA A 424 3.07 7.45 -19.66
CA ALA A 424 2.00 7.77 -20.60
C ALA A 424 1.16 6.53 -20.94
N SER A 425 1.80 5.37 -21.13
CA SER A 425 1.08 4.13 -21.41
C SER A 425 0.19 3.70 -20.23
N THR A 426 0.65 3.89 -18.99
CA THR A 426 -0.19 3.61 -17.81
C THR A 426 -1.42 4.52 -17.73
N ILE A 427 -1.29 5.80 -18.09
CA ILE A 427 -2.43 6.74 -18.12
C ILE A 427 -3.45 6.31 -19.19
N VAL A 428 -2.99 6.01 -20.41
CA VAL A 428 -3.85 5.55 -21.51
C VAL A 428 -4.60 4.27 -21.14
N ARG A 429 -3.95 3.39 -20.37
CA ARG A 429 -4.56 2.14 -19.90
C ARG A 429 -5.63 2.38 -18.84
N ASP A 430 -5.40 3.33 -17.93
CA ASP A 430 -6.42 3.75 -16.96
C ASP A 430 -7.64 4.35 -17.68
N GLU A 431 -7.45 5.20 -18.69
CA GLU A 431 -8.53 5.74 -19.52
C GLU A 431 -9.31 4.61 -20.24
N ARG A 432 -8.61 3.61 -20.77
CA ARG A 432 -9.27 2.44 -21.39
C ARG A 432 -10.08 1.62 -20.38
N ARG A 433 -9.63 1.55 -19.13
CA ARG A 433 -10.39 0.88 -18.07
C ARG A 433 -11.66 1.65 -17.74
N ASP A 434 -11.58 2.97 -17.66
CA ASP A 434 -12.73 3.83 -17.38
C ASP A 434 -13.79 3.76 -18.51
N GLU A 435 -13.34 3.68 -19.76
CA GLU A 435 -14.20 3.56 -20.95
C GLU A 435 -14.70 2.14 -21.24
N LEU A 436 -14.19 1.11 -20.55
CA LEU A 436 -14.46 -0.29 -20.89
C LEU A 436 -15.96 -0.62 -20.85
N SER A 437 -16.65 -0.17 -19.81
CA SER A 437 -18.09 -0.41 -19.65
C SER A 437 -18.90 0.20 -20.78
N ASP A 438 -18.53 1.40 -21.22
CA ASP A 438 -19.22 2.10 -22.31
C ASP A 438 -18.96 1.41 -23.66
N LYS A 439 -17.71 0.95 -23.89
CA LYS A 439 -17.36 0.17 -25.10
C LYS A 439 -18.10 -1.18 -25.16
N LEU A 440 -18.18 -1.90 -24.04
CA LEU A 440 -18.94 -3.16 -23.96
C LEU A 440 -20.45 -2.91 -24.13
N SER A 441 -20.99 -1.87 -23.51
CA SER A 441 -22.40 -1.46 -23.67
C SER A 441 -22.73 -1.10 -25.12
N ALA A 442 -21.85 -0.37 -25.80
CA ALA A 442 -22.01 -0.04 -27.21
C ALA A 442 -22.02 -1.30 -28.09
N ARG A 443 -21.13 -2.27 -27.83
CA ARG A 443 -21.12 -3.56 -28.55
C ARG A 443 -22.39 -4.38 -28.28
N ALA A 444 -22.86 -4.40 -27.03
CA ALA A 444 -24.11 -5.07 -26.66
C ALA A 444 -25.32 -4.50 -27.42
N LYS A 445 -25.39 -3.16 -27.56
CA LYS A 445 -26.47 -2.48 -28.30
C LYS A 445 -26.47 -2.78 -29.80
N SER A 446 -25.29 -2.95 -30.40
CA SER A 446 -25.14 -3.26 -31.82
C SER A 446 -25.28 -4.75 -32.14
N ALA A 447 -25.15 -5.63 -31.13
CA ALA A 447 -25.27 -7.06 -31.29
C ALA A 447 -26.73 -7.53 -31.29
N THR A 448 -26.98 -8.71 -31.87
CA THR A 448 -28.30 -9.36 -31.91
C THR A 448 -28.21 -10.81 -31.43
N GLY A 449 -29.36 -11.38 -31.02
CA GLY A 449 -29.45 -12.78 -30.61
C GLY A 449 -28.48 -13.16 -29.47
N LYS A 450 -27.80 -14.31 -29.61
CA LYS A 450 -26.84 -14.85 -28.64
C LYS A 450 -25.74 -13.85 -28.30
N ASN A 451 -25.17 -13.16 -29.30
CA ASN A 451 -24.05 -12.23 -29.10
C ASN A 451 -24.43 -11.07 -28.18
N LYS A 452 -25.67 -10.57 -28.28
CA LYS A 452 -26.16 -9.52 -27.38
C LYS A 452 -26.15 -10.01 -25.93
N THR A 453 -26.72 -11.18 -25.67
CA THR A 453 -26.76 -11.78 -24.33
C THR A 453 -25.35 -12.04 -23.79
N THR A 454 -24.41 -12.49 -24.64
CA THR A 454 -23.01 -12.69 -24.25
C THR A 454 -22.32 -11.38 -23.87
N TYR A 455 -22.50 -10.30 -24.64
CA TYR A 455 -21.96 -8.98 -24.29
C TYR A 455 -22.59 -8.39 -23.02
N GLU A 456 -23.88 -8.59 -22.80
CA GLU A 456 -24.57 -8.18 -21.57
C GLU A 456 -24.05 -8.94 -20.35
N ALA A 457 -23.80 -10.25 -20.48
CA ALA A 457 -23.18 -11.07 -19.42
C ALA A 457 -21.76 -10.60 -19.10
N LEU A 458 -20.93 -10.36 -20.12
CA LEU A 458 -19.58 -9.84 -19.93
C LEU A 458 -19.58 -8.45 -19.29
N LEU A 459 -20.48 -7.56 -19.73
CA LEU A 459 -20.62 -6.23 -19.15
C LEU A 459 -20.97 -6.32 -17.66
N ALA A 460 -21.92 -7.18 -17.29
CA ALA A 460 -22.33 -7.39 -15.91
C ALA A 460 -21.18 -7.93 -15.05
N GLU A 461 -20.37 -8.86 -15.58
CA GLU A 461 -19.19 -9.39 -14.89
C GLU A 461 -18.10 -8.33 -14.72
N ALA A 462 -17.77 -7.60 -15.79
CA ALA A 462 -16.74 -6.56 -15.79
C ALA A 462 -17.11 -5.36 -14.88
N GLN A 463 -18.39 -5.05 -14.72
CA GLN A 463 -18.86 -3.99 -13.81
C GLN A 463 -18.72 -4.39 -12.34
N LYS A 464 -18.95 -5.66 -12.01
CA LYS A 464 -18.84 -6.19 -10.65
C LYS A 464 -17.40 -6.44 -10.22
N ALA A 465 -16.51 -6.72 -11.16
CA ALA A 465 -15.16 -7.17 -10.85
C ALA A 465 -14.20 -5.99 -10.59
N ASP A 466 -13.42 -6.05 -9.49
CA ASP A 466 -12.38 -5.07 -9.19
C ASP A 466 -11.19 -5.16 -10.14
N SER A 467 -10.83 -6.37 -10.54
CA SER A 467 -9.86 -6.68 -11.58
C SER A 467 -10.60 -7.25 -12.81
N LEU A 468 -9.96 -7.24 -13.98
CA LEU A 468 -10.41 -7.96 -15.17
C LEU A 468 -9.96 -9.42 -15.20
N GLY A 469 -9.28 -9.91 -14.16
CA GLY A 469 -8.85 -11.32 -14.06
C GLY A 469 -9.99 -12.31 -14.34
N THR A 470 -11.14 -12.14 -13.67
CA THR A 470 -12.32 -13.01 -13.86
C THR A 470 -12.94 -12.85 -15.26
N PRO A 471 -13.27 -11.64 -15.75
CA PRO A 471 -13.73 -11.45 -17.13
C PRO A 471 -12.80 -12.06 -18.20
N LEU A 472 -11.48 -11.91 -18.03
CA LEU A 472 -10.48 -12.49 -18.92
C LEU A 472 -10.56 -14.01 -18.91
N GLU A 473 -10.63 -14.63 -17.73
CA GLU A 473 -10.72 -16.08 -17.57
C GLU A 473 -12.05 -16.64 -18.11
N SER A 474 -13.17 -15.95 -17.88
CA SER A 474 -14.49 -16.33 -18.37
C SER A 474 -14.54 -16.37 -19.91
N VAL A 475 -13.94 -15.38 -20.59
CA VAL A 475 -13.83 -15.38 -22.06
C VAL A 475 -12.80 -16.40 -22.55
N ARG A 476 -11.70 -16.58 -21.82
CA ARG A 476 -10.63 -17.54 -22.17
C ARG A 476 -11.14 -18.98 -22.16
N SER A 477 -11.73 -19.39 -21.04
CA SER A 477 -12.25 -20.73 -20.76
C SER A 477 -13.52 -21.07 -21.56
N GLY A 478 -14.19 -20.07 -22.13
CA GLY A 478 -15.45 -20.25 -22.85
C GLY A 478 -16.68 -20.26 -21.95
N ALA A 479 -16.56 -19.93 -20.66
CA ALA A 479 -17.71 -19.68 -19.79
C ALA A 479 -18.59 -18.54 -20.33
N ILE A 480 -17.95 -17.53 -20.91
CA ILE A 480 -18.57 -16.53 -21.78
C ILE A 480 -18.10 -16.81 -23.22
N ASP A 481 -18.91 -17.56 -23.95
CA ASP A 481 -18.62 -17.95 -25.33
C ASP A 481 -18.89 -16.79 -26.32
N MET A 482 -17.81 -16.12 -26.69
CA MET A 482 -17.79 -15.00 -27.64
C MET A 482 -17.69 -15.43 -29.11
N ASP A 483 -17.58 -16.72 -29.41
CA ASP A 483 -17.45 -17.24 -30.78
C ASP A 483 -16.41 -16.45 -31.61
N ALA A 484 -16.79 -15.87 -32.76
CA ALA A 484 -15.93 -15.08 -33.63
C ALA A 484 -15.36 -13.81 -32.95
N ASP A 485 -16.04 -13.27 -31.93
CA ASP A 485 -15.64 -12.06 -31.21
C ASP A 485 -14.64 -12.32 -30.08
N LYS A 486 -14.25 -13.58 -29.84
CA LYS A 486 -13.33 -13.96 -28.75
C LYS A 486 -12.04 -13.12 -28.77
N PHE A 487 -11.36 -13.01 -29.91
CA PHE A 487 -10.11 -12.24 -29.99
C PHE A 487 -10.30 -10.72 -29.88
N PRO A 488 -11.25 -10.08 -30.59
CA PRO A 488 -11.59 -8.67 -30.40
C PRO A 488 -11.96 -8.29 -28.97
N VAL A 489 -12.67 -9.17 -28.26
CA VAL A 489 -13.06 -8.97 -26.85
C VAL A 489 -11.85 -9.15 -25.92
N LEU A 490 -11.07 -10.21 -26.11
CA LEU A 490 -9.85 -10.41 -25.32
C LEU A 490 -8.89 -9.23 -25.47
N ARG A 491 -8.68 -8.69 -26.67
CA ARG A 491 -7.86 -7.46 -26.85
C ARG A 491 -8.41 -6.29 -26.06
N LEU A 492 -9.73 -6.06 -26.13
CA LEU A 492 -10.38 -4.98 -25.40
C LEU A 492 -10.18 -5.11 -23.87
N LEU A 493 -10.35 -6.32 -23.32
CA LEU A 493 -10.14 -6.59 -21.90
C LEU A 493 -8.65 -6.45 -21.51
N ILE A 494 -7.74 -7.03 -22.29
CA ILE A 494 -6.29 -6.96 -22.02
C ILE A 494 -5.78 -5.51 -22.09
N ASP A 495 -6.27 -4.71 -23.04
CA ASP A 495 -5.87 -3.31 -23.19
C ASP A 495 -6.43 -2.42 -22.07
N ALA A 496 -7.44 -2.88 -21.34
CA ALA A 496 -8.04 -2.24 -20.18
C ALA A 496 -7.59 -2.84 -18.83
N ALA A 497 -6.88 -3.97 -18.83
CA ALA A 497 -6.36 -4.62 -17.63
C ALA A 497 -5.25 -3.75 -17.02
N ASN A 498 -5.41 -3.33 -15.78
CA ASN A 498 -4.58 -2.33 -15.11
C ASN A 498 -4.34 -2.61 -13.62
N ASP A 499 -4.72 -3.77 -13.11
CA ASP A 499 -4.59 -4.14 -11.71
C ASP A 499 -3.70 -5.38 -11.50
N LYS A 500 -3.09 -5.52 -10.32
CA LYS A 500 -2.31 -6.73 -9.95
C LYS A 500 -3.14 -8.00 -10.07
N GLY A 501 -4.44 -7.93 -9.74
CA GLY A 501 -5.37 -9.04 -9.88
C GLY A 501 -5.55 -9.55 -11.33
N ASP A 502 -5.08 -8.80 -12.33
CA ASP A 502 -5.14 -9.20 -13.74
C ASP A 502 -3.96 -10.11 -14.15
N LEU A 503 -2.84 -10.04 -13.43
CA LEU A 503 -1.58 -10.66 -13.84
C LEU A 503 -1.67 -12.18 -13.99
N ALA A 504 -2.43 -12.85 -13.11
CA ALA A 504 -2.65 -14.30 -13.21
C ALA A 504 -3.36 -14.68 -14.51
N ALA A 505 -4.48 -14.03 -14.83
CA ALA A 505 -5.22 -14.30 -16.06
C ALA A 505 -4.40 -13.94 -17.31
N LEU A 506 -3.67 -12.82 -17.28
CA LEU A 506 -2.76 -12.42 -18.36
C LEU A 506 -1.62 -13.44 -18.57
N GLY A 507 -1.06 -13.98 -17.48
CA GLY A 507 -0.05 -15.03 -17.54
C GLY A 507 -0.57 -16.33 -18.16
N VAL A 508 -1.79 -16.73 -17.81
CA VAL A 508 -2.44 -17.91 -18.42
C VAL A 508 -2.72 -17.69 -19.91
N ILE A 509 -3.17 -16.49 -20.30
CA ILE A 509 -3.37 -16.12 -21.72
C ILE A 509 -2.04 -16.19 -22.50
N LEU A 510 -0.93 -15.78 -21.90
CA LEU A 510 0.40 -15.88 -22.53
C LEU A 510 0.88 -17.32 -22.69
N ALA A 511 0.57 -18.20 -21.74
CA ALA A 511 0.94 -19.61 -21.81
C ALA A 511 0.11 -20.39 -22.84
N ASP A 512 -1.10 -19.93 -23.17
CA ASP A 512 -1.99 -20.58 -24.13
C ASP A 512 -1.60 -20.27 -25.58
N LYS A 513 -0.99 -21.24 -26.25
CA LYS A 513 -0.55 -21.13 -27.65
C LYS A 513 -1.71 -20.86 -28.62
N SER A 514 -2.95 -21.25 -28.28
CA SER A 514 -4.13 -20.96 -29.10
C SER A 514 -4.48 -19.46 -29.11
N LEU A 515 -3.97 -18.70 -28.12
CA LEU A 515 -4.22 -17.28 -27.95
C LEU A 515 -3.06 -16.39 -28.39
N ALA A 516 -2.14 -16.92 -29.21
CA ALA A 516 -0.96 -16.19 -29.70
C ALA A 516 -1.29 -14.82 -30.33
N ALA A 517 -2.48 -14.67 -30.93
CA ALA A 517 -2.96 -13.43 -31.57
C ALA A 517 -3.17 -12.23 -30.61
N VAL A 518 -3.16 -12.46 -29.29
CA VAL A 518 -3.25 -11.40 -28.25
C VAL A 518 -2.04 -11.38 -27.32
N SER A 519 -1.03 -12.21 -27.57
CA SER A 519 0.17 -12.33 -26.73
C SER A 519 0.95 -11.03 -26.59
N THR A 520 1.01 -10.20 -27.63
CA THR A 520 1.70 -8.90 -27.58
C THR A 520 0.96 -7.91 -26.68
N ASN A 521 -0.38 -7.88 -26.74
CA ASN A 521 -1.20 -7.05 -25.85
C ASN A 521 -1.00 -7.47 -24.39
N ALA A 522 -1.02 -8.78 -24.12
CA ALA A 522 -0.86 -9.29 -22.76
C ALA A 522 0.53 -8.98 -22.18
N ARG A 523 1.61 -9.12 -22.97
CA ARG A 523 2.96 -8.71 -22.54
C ARG A 523 3.04 -7.22 -22.21
N LYS A 524 2.43 -6.36 -23.03
CA LYS A 524 2.36 -4.92 -22.76
C LYS A 524 1.59 -4.61 -21.49
N ALA A 525 0.44 -5.26 -21.29
CA ALA A 525 -0.35 -5.11 -20.07
C ALA A 525 0.44 -5.48 -18.82
N ILE A 526 1.15 -6.63 -18.82
CA ILE A 526 1.97 -7.06 -17.69
C ILE A 526 3.09 -6.06 -17.39
N LEU A 527 3.81 -5.58 -18.41
CA LEU A 527 4.88 -4.58 -18.23
C LEU A 527 4.35 -3.26 -17.64
N GLU A 528 3.19 -2.81 -18.11
CA GLU A 528 2.59 -1.54 -17.68
C GLU A 528 2.00 -1.65 -16.27
N ILE A 529 1.41 -2.81 -15.91
CA ILE A 529 0.99 -3.10 -14.54
C ILE A 529 2.22 -3.15 -13.62
N ASP A 530 3.29 -3.84 -14.02
CA ASP A 530 4.54 -3.88 -13.26
C ASP A 530 5.11 -2.48 -13.01
N TYR A 531 5.19 -1.65 -14.06
CA TYR A 531 5.63 -0.26 -13.92
C TYR A 531 4.72 0.57 -13.00
N SER A 532 3.39 0.47 -13.15
CA SER A 532 2.42 1.23 -12.35
C SER A 532 2.58 1.00 -10.85
N PHE A 533 2.80 -0.27 -10.45
CA PHE A 533 2.87 -0.67 -9.05
C PHE A 533 4.28 -0.68 -8.46
N PHE A 534 5.31 -0.85 -9.27
CA PHE A 534 6.67 -1.08 -8.78
C PHE A 534 7.72 -0.14 -9.38
N GLY A 535 7.41 0.49 -10.52
CA GLY A 535 8.30 1.43 -11.20
C GLY A 535 8.49 2.74 -10.42
N PRO A 536 9.42 3.60 -10.88
CA PRO A 536 9.64 4.90 -10.29
C PRO A 536 8.64 5.92 -10.85
N GLN A 537 8.13 6.79 -9.99
CA GLN A 537 7.38 7.98 -10.40
C GLN A 537 8.27 8.93 -11.23
N ILE A 538 7.67 9.67 -12.16
CA ILE A 538 8.35 10.72 -12.90
C ILE A 538 8.31 12.03 -12.10
N SER A 539 9.45 12.73 -11.99
CA SER A 539 9.50 14.08 -11.46
C SER A 539 8.72 15.02 -12.39
N THR A 540 7.71 15.71 -11.86
CA THR A 540 7.01 16.80 -12.56
C THR A 540 7.94 17.95 -12.89
#